data_AF-A0A315CG60-F1
#
_entry.id   AF-A0A315CG60-F1
#
_cell.length_a   1.000
_cell.length_b   1.000
_cell.length_c   1.000
_cell.angle_alpha   90.00
_cell.angle_beta   90.00
_cell.angle_gamma   90.00
#
_symmetry.space_group_name_H-M   'P 1'
#
loop_
_entity.id
_entity.type
_entity.pdbx_description
1 polymer ?
#
loop_
_entity_poly.entity_id
_entity_poly.type
_entity_poly.pdbx_seq_one_letter_code
_entity_poly.pdbx_strand_id
1 'polypeptide(L)' 'MKDAGMRIRVEPELREEFVELCRKNDVPAAQVLRAFMRDFIKTNSPKRKQLGSFNAKKAIR' A
#
# COMPACT_ATOMS: atom_id res chain seq x y z
N MET A 1 15.91 -10.58 8.51
CA MET A 1 15.51 -10.22 7.12
C MET A 1 15.96 -8.77 6.92
N LYS A 2 16.72 -8.44 5.87
CA LYS A 2 17.26 -7.07 5.71
C LYS A 2 16.14 -6.18 5.18
N ASP A 3 15.63 -5.28 6.01
CA ASP A 3 14.72 -4.24 5.54
C ASP A 3 15.50 -3.23 4.71
N ALA A 4 14.93 -2.82 3.57
CA ALA A 4 15.49 -1.77 2.72
C ALA A 4 14.64 -0.51 2.86
N GLY A 5 15.28 0.63 3.13
CA GLY A 5 14.64 1.95 3.15
C GLY A 5 14.60 2.57 1.76
N MET A 6 13.47 3.17 1.39
CA MET A 6 13.32 3.97 0.17
C MET A 6 12.82 5.35 0.55
N ARG A 7 13.53 6.41 0.13
CA ARG A 7 13.13 7.80 0.35
C ARG A 7 12.39 8.32 -0.87
N ILE A 8 11.12 8.65 -0.71
CA ILE A 8 10.29 9.25 -1.75
C ILE A 8 10.09 10.73 -1.40
N ARG A 9 10.29 11.62 -2.39
CA ARG A 9 9.85 13.02 -2.30
C ARG A 9 8.47 13.12 -2.96
N VAL A 10 7.56 13.79 -2.29
CA VAL A 10 6.19 14.06 -2.74
C VAL A 10 5.84 15.49 -2.40
N GLU A 11 4.80 16.00 -3.02
CA GLU A 11 4.18 17.27 -2.69
C GLU A 11 3.74 17.28 -1.22
N PRO A 12 3.94 18.38 -0.47
CA PRO A 12 3.53 18.47 0.94
C PRO A 12 2.04 18.18 1.15
N GLU A 13 1.19 18.74 0.28
CA GLU A 13 -0.27 18.59 0.32
C GLU A 13 -0.68 17.11 0.16
N LEU A 14 -0.08 16.41 -0.82
CA LEU A 14 -0.32 14.98 -1.04
C LEU A 14 0.05 14.13 0.18
N ARG A 15 1.18 14.46 0.83
CA ARG A 15 1.60 13.78 2.06
C ARG A 15 0.59 14.01 3.19
N GLU A 16 0.15 15.25 3.37
CA GLU A 16 -0.77 15.63 4.45
C GLU A 16 -2.11 14.90 4.29
N GLU A 17 -2.73 15.00 3.12
CA GLU A 17 -3.99 14.31 2.83
C GLU A 17 -3.87 12.79 3.01
N PHE A 18 -2.80 12.19 2.49
CA PHE A 18 -2.57 10.75 2.61
C PHE A 18 -2.42 10.31 4.07
N VAL A 19 -1.64 11.05 4.87
CA VAL A 19 -1.42 10.73 6.29
C VAL A 19 -2.68 10.95 7.10
N GLU A 20 -3.46 12.00 6.83
CA GLU A 20 -4.75 12.23 7.48
C GLU A 20 -5.74 11.10 7.22
N LEU A 21 -5.85 10.64 5.97
CA LEU A 21 -6.69 9.50 5.64
C LEU A 21 -6.22 8.22 6.34
N CYS A 22 -4.91 7.98 6.37
CA CYS A 22 -4.35 6.84 7.10
C CYS A 22 -4.72 6.88 8.59
N ARG A 23 -4.62 8.05 9.24
CA ARG A 23 -4.99 8.25 10.64
C ARG A 23 -6.49 8.04 10.88
N LYS A 24 -7.35 8.58 10.01
CA LYS A 24 -8.82 8.41 10.10
C LYS A 24 -9.24 6.95 10.01
N ASN A 25 -8.49 6.14 9.27
CA ASN A 25 -8.74 4.71 9.09
C ASN A 25 -7.96 3.82 10.08
N ASP A 26 -7.26 4.41 11.06
CA ASP A 26 -6.43 3.70 12.04
C ASP A 26 -5.40 2.72 11.41
N VAL A 27 -4.84 3.10 10.26
CA VAL A 27 -3.86 2.30 9.52
C VAL A 27 -2.54 3.06 9.35
N PRO A 28 -1.38 2.42 9.56
CA PRO A 28 -0.09 3.05 9.28
C PRO A 28 0.11 3.33 7.78
N ALA A 29 0.58 4.53 7.44
CA ALA A 29 0.89 4.94 6.06
C ALA A 29 1.80 3.93 5.33
N ALA A 30 2.81 3.39 6.03
CA ALA A 30 3.70 2.37 5.48
C ALA A 30 3.00 1.03 5.18
N GLN A 31 1.92 0.70 5.89
CA GLN A 31 1.11 -0.49 5.59
C GLN A 31 0.31 -0.29 4.31
N VAL A 32 -0.33 0.87 4.16
CA VAL A 32 -1.06 1.24 2.94
C VAL A 32 -0.14 1.27 1.73
N LEU A 33 1.03 1.91 1.85
CA LEU A 33 2.02 1.97 0.78
C LEU A 33 2.52 0.56 0.37
N ARG A 34 2.81 -0.31 1.36
CA ARG A 34 3.22 -1.70 1.07
C ARG A 34 2.11 -2.51 0.39
N ALA A 35 0.85 -2.31 0.79
CA ALA A 35 -0.28 -2.95 0.12
C ALA A 35 -0.39 -2.49 -1.34
N PHE A 36 -0.38 -1.17 -1.54
CA PHE A 36 -0.41 -0.57 -2.87
C PHE A 36 0.74 -1.07 -3.77
N MET A 37 1.97 -1.09 -3.27
CA MET A 37 3.13 -1.60 -4.01
C MET A 37 2.95 -3.08 -4.40
N ARG A 38 2.43 -3.92 -3.50
CA ARG A 38 2.18 -5.34 -3.80
C ARG A 38 1.14 -5.49 -4.89
N ASP A 39 0.06 -4.73 -4.84
CA ASP A 39 -1.01 -4.80 -5.84
C ASP A 39 -0.55 -4.24 -7.19
N PHE A 40 0.22 -3.15 -7.18
CA PHE A 40 0.84 -2.58 -8.37
C PHE A 40 1.76 -3.59 -9.07
N ILE A 41 2.60 -4.31 -8.31
CA ILE A 41 3.48 -5.35 -8.85
C ILE A 41 2.64 -6.52 -9.42
N LYS A 42 1.59 -6.96 -8.72
CA LYS A 42 0.72 -8.06 -9.19
C LYS A 42 0.07 -7.74 -10.54
N THR A 43 -0.42 -6.52 -10.71
CA THR A 43 -1.12 -6.10 -11.94
C THR A 43 -0.16 -5.91 -13.12
N ASN A 44 1.07 -5.47 -12.88
CA ASN A 44 2.00 -5.06 -13.94
C ASN A 44 3.16 -6.04 -14.20
N SER A 45 3.26 -7.15 -13.45
CA SER A 45 4.32 -8.13 -13.67
C SER A 45 3.94 -9.09 -14.82
N PRO A 46 4.68 -9.11 -15.96
CA PRO A 46 4.37 -9.99 -17.09
C PRO A 46 4.56 -11.48 -16.77
N LYS A 47 5.33 -11.82 -15.72
CA LYS A 47 5.46 -13.18 -15.18
C LYS A 47 5.79 -13.14 -13.68
N ARG A 48 4.77 -13.21 -12.82
CA ARG A 48 4.93 -13.73 -11.46
C ARG A 48 3.66 -14.50 -11.07
N LYS A 49 3.68 -15.81 -11.37
CA LYS A 49 2.74 -16.76 -10.79
C LYS A 49 2.80 -16.63 -9.25
N GLN A 50 1.63 -16.43 -8.67
CA GLN A 50 1.27 -16.63 -7.26
C GLN A 50 1.96 -15.75 -6.21
N LEU A 51 1.21 -14.77 -5.69
CA LEU A 51 1.13 -14.59 -4.24
C LEU A 51 -0.22 -13.98 -3.83
N GLY A 52 -1.08 -14.82 -3.27
CA GLY A 52 -2.13 -14.46 -2.31
C GLY A 52 -3.18 -13.46 -2.78
N SER A 53 -4.35 -13.99 -3.12
CA SER A 53 -5.61 -13.25 -3.13
C SER A 53 -5.79 -12.48 -1.83
N PHE A 54 -6.03 -11.17 -1.91
CA PHE A 54 -6.64 -10.43 -0.82
C PHE A 54 -7.84 -9.69 -1.41
N ASN A 55 -9.02 -10.29 -1.26
CA ASN A 55 -10.27 -9.67 -1.62
C ASN A 55 -10.72 -8.77 -0.46
N ALA A 56 -10.58 -7.45 -0.62
CA ALA A 56 -11.03 -6.46 0.36
C ALA A 56 -12.57 -6.30 0.40
N LYS A 57 -13.36 -7.11 -0.31
CA LYS A 57 -14.83 -7.00 -0.37
C LYS A 57 -15.60 -8.10 0.38
N LYS A 58 -15.18 -8.51 1.58
CA LYS A 58 -16.00 -9.43 2.39
C LYS A 58 -15.96 -9.15 3.91
N ALA A 59 -16.10 -7.88 4.27
CA ALA A 59 -16.33 -7.45 5.66
C ALA A 59 -17.50 -6.46 5.74
N ILE A 60 -18.60 -6.75 5.01
CA ILE A 60 -19.93 -6.22 5.31
C ILE A 60 -20.91 -7.37 5.08
N ARG A 61 -21.22 -8.09 6.15
CA ARG A 61 -22.51 -8.76 6.35
C ARG A 61 -22.86 -8.64 7.81
#